data_AF-A0A1I0T8F2-F1
#
_entry.id   AF-A0A1I0T8F2-F1
#
_cell.length_a   1.000
_cell.length_b   1.000
_cell.length_c   1.000
_cell.angle_alpha   90.00
_cell.angle_beta   90.00
_cell.angle_gamma   90.00
#
_symmetry.space_group_name_H-M   'P 1'
#
loop_
_entity.id
_entity.type
_entity.pdbx_description
1 polymer ?
#
loop_
_entity_poly.entity_id
_entity_poly.type
_entity_poly.pdbx_seq_one_letter_code
_entity_poly.pdbx_strand_id
1 'polypeptide(L)'
;MMWLNSYKRFIRNEKGLTLIELLAVIVILGIIAAIAIPSIGGIINKSKDDAKIAEGIQIINAAKLYMTANTPSSFPATLTEDDLNSYLDNVKDDDYEVEVSQDGEGKYSYILKNHDANDVLDKDELTEGELQNKRKNE
;
A
#
# COMPACT_ATOMS: atom_id res chain seq x y z
N MET A 1 43.22 30.96 -36.02
CA MET A 1 42.28 30.07 -35.30
C MET A 1 41.25 29.55 -36.30
N MET A 2 41.66 28.58 -37.12
CA MET A 2 40.91 28.06 -38.27
C MET A 2 40.81 26.54 -38.11
N TRP A 3 40.11 26.10 -37.08
CA TRP A 3 39.98 24.67 -36.74
C TRP A 3 38.69 24.47 -35.94
N LEU A 4 37.52 24.81 -36.51
CA LEU A 4 36.23 24.64 -35.82
C LEU A 4 35.04 24.50 -36.78
N ASN A 5 35.23 23.96 -37.99
CA ASN A 5 34.13 23.90 -38.97
C ASN A 5 33.85 22.51 -39.57
N SER A 6 33.97 21.46 -38.75
CA SER A 6 33.63 20.08 -39.17
C SER A 6 32.51 19.42 -38.37
N TYR A 7 31.81 20.14 -37.47
CA TYR A 7 30.69 19.57 -36.69
C TYR A 7 29.32 19.65 -37.42
N LYS A 8 29.26 20.20 -38.63
CA LYS A 8 27.99 20.52 -39.33
C LYS A 8 27.49 19.44 -40.31
N ARG A 9 28.01 18.21 -40.24
CA ARG A 9 27.67 17.12 -41.16
C ARG A 9 26.80 15.98 -40.56
N PHE A 10 26.54 15.98 -39.25
CA PHE A 10 25.73 14.94 -38.61
C PHE A 10 24.21 15.23 -38.56
N ILE A 11 23.76 16.43 -38.94
CA ILE A 11 22.35 16.88 -38.82
C ILE A 11 21.60 16.83 -40.18
N ARG A 12 22.13 16.17 -41.20
CA ARG A 12 21.47 16.09 -42.53
C ARG A 12 21.41 14.66 -43.07
N ASN A 13 20.93 13.75 -42.23
CA ASN A 13 20.57 12.39 -42.64
C ASN A 13 19.10 12.08 -42.24
N GLU A 14 18.20 13.03 -42.48
CA GLU A 14 16.76 12.81 -42.38
C GLU A 14 16.28 11.96 -43.55
N LYS A 15 16.60 10.66 -43.50
CA LYS A 15 15.84 9.66 -44.24
C LYS A 15 14.47 9.62 -43.57
N GLY A 16 13.47 10.22 -44.21
CA GLY A 16 12.11 10.27 -43.69
C GLY A 16 11.58 8.86 -43.43
N LEU A 17 11.06 8.65 -42.22
CA LEU A 17 10.34 7.43 -41.86
C LEU A 17 9.12 7.31 -42.77
N THR A 18 8.87 6.12 -43.28
CA THR A 18 7.68 5.89 -44.10
C THR A 18 6.44 5.79 -43.20
N LEU A 19 5.27 6.23 -43.69
CA LEU A 19 4.02 6.12 -42.92
C LEU A 19 3.68 4.67 -42.56
N ILE A 20 4.08 3.70 -43.40
CA ILE A 20 3.85 2.28 -43.17
C ILE A 20 4.69 1.74 -42.00
N GLU A 21 5.91 2.23 -41.80
CA GLU A 21 6.73 1.87 -40.64
C GLU A 21 6.11 2.36 -39.33
N LEU A 22 5.62 3.62 -39.30
CA LEU A 22 4.92 4.13 -38.13
C LEU A 22 3.59 3.41 -37.89
N LEU A 23 2.87 3.03 -38.96
CA LEU A 23 1.63 2.27 -38.86
C LEU A 23 1.85 0.90 -38.22
N ALA A 24 2.86 0.15 -38.65
CA ALA A 24 3.16 -1.16 -38.09
C ALA A 24 3.49 -1.09 -36.59
N VAL A 25 4.22 -0.05 -36.16
CA VAL A 25 4.59 0.15 -34.75
C VAL A 25 3.36 0.42 -33.88
N ILE A 26 2.45 1.30 -34.29
CA ILE A 26 1.27 1.60 -33.48
C ILE A 26 0.31 0.41 -33.38
N VAL A 27 0.25 -0.45 -34.41
CA VAL A 27 -0.54 -1.68 -34.39
C VAL A 27 0.02 -2.65 -33.35
N ILE A 28 1.33 -2.86 -33.34
CA ILE A 28 1.99 -3.74 -32.36
C ILE A 28 1.82 -3.18 -30.94
N LEU A 29 2.03 -1.88 -30.73
CA LEU A 29 1.81 -1.21 -29.45
C LEU A 29 0.35 -1.32 -28.99
N GLY A 30 -0.62 -1.24 -29.91
CA GLY A 30 -2.04 -1.41 -29.62
C GLY A 30 -2.38 -2.81 -29.11
N ILE A 31 -1.83 -3.86 -29.72
CA ILE A 31 -2.04 -5.25 -29.28
C ILE A 31 -1.42 -5.47 -27.89
N ILE A 32 -0.20 -4.99 -27.66
CA ILE A 32 0.48 -5.11 -26.35
C ILE A 32 -0.31 -4.36 -25.28
N ALA A 33 -0.74 -3.11 -25.55
CA ALA A 33 -1.51 -2.30 -24.62
C ALA A 33 -2.85 -2.96 -24.24
N ALA A 34 -3.53 -3.60 -25.19
CA ALA A 34 -4.80 -4.27 -24.95
C ALA A 34 -4.70 -5.41 -23.91
N ILE A 35 -3.58 -6.14 -23.86
CA ILE A 35 -3.35 -7.23 -22.89
C ILE A 35 -2.71 -6.70 -21.59
N ALA A 36 -1.83 -5.71 -21.70
CA ALA A 36 -1.08 -5.19 -20.56
C ALA A 36 -1.92 -4.34 -19.59
N ILE A 37 -2.84 -3.52 -20.08
CA ILE A 37 -3.66 -2.64 -19.23
C ILE A 37 -4.54 -3.41 -18.24
N PRO A 38 -5.35 -4.41 -18.65
CA PRO A 38 -6.21 -5.12 -17.70
C PRO A 38 -5.42 -5.93 -16.66
N SER A 39 -4.23 -6.43 -17.00
CA SER A 39 -3.40 -7.21 -16.06
C SER A 39 -2.75 -6.32 -14.99
N ILE A 40 -2.36 -5.09 -15.32
CA ILE A 40 -1.75 -4.14 -14.38
C ILE A 40 -2.78 -3.59 -13.37
N GLY A 41 -4.04 -3.39 -13.79
CA GLY A 41 -5.09 -2.86 -12.90
C GLY A 41 -5.36 -3.73 -11.68
N GLY A 42 -5.45 -5.06 -11.86
CA GLY A 42 -5.66 -6.00 -10.76
C GLY A 42 -4.49 -6.05 -9.77
N ILE A 43 -3.25 -5.99 -10.28
CA ILE A 43 -2.03 -6.00 -9.45
C ILE A 43 -1.94 -4.73 -8.60
N ILE A 44 -2.29 -3.57 -9.16
CA ILE A 44 -2.28 -2.30 -8.43
C ILE A 44 -3.30 -2.32 -7.29
N ASN A 45 -4.52 -2.81 -7.54
CA ASN A 45 -5.53 -2.89 -6.48
C ASN A 45 -5.09 -3.84 -5.36
N LYS A 46 -4.60 -5.03 -5.71
CA LYS A 46 -4.03 -5.96 -4.71
C LYS A 46 -2.89 -5.33 -3.91
N SER A 47 -1.98 -4.60 -4.56
CA SER A 47 -0.87 -3.93 -3.87
C SER A 47 -1.36 -2.86 -2.88
N LYS A 48 -2.48 -2.19 -3.18
CA LYS A 48 -3.11 -1.22 -2.27
C LYS A 48 -3.77 -1.94 -1.10
N ASP A 49 -4.50 -3.02 -1.36
CA ASP A 49 -5.16 -3.81 -0.32
C ASP A 49 -4.14 -4.43 0.64
N ASP A 50 -3.04 -4.97 0.10
CA ASP A 50 -1.90 -5.48 0.87
C ASP A 50 -1.25 -4.39 1.74
N ALA A 51 -1.16 -3.16 1.23
CA ALA A 51 -0.63 -2.02 1.98
C ALA A 51 -1.55 -1.64 3.14
N LYS A 52 -2.86 -1.55 2.92
CA LYS A 52 -3.87 -1.30 3.97
C LYS A 52 -3.82 -2.36 5.07
N ILE A 53 -3.72 -3.64 4.70
CA ILE A 53 -3.62 -4.73 5.69
C ILE A 53 -2.30 -4.62 6.48
N ALA A 54 -1.20 -4.25 5.83
CA ALA A 54 0.09 -4.06 6.49
C ALA A 54 0.07 -2.88 7.48
N GLU A 55 -0.60 -1.79 7.13
CA GLU A 55 -0.82 -0.62 8.00
C GLU A 55 -1.62 -1.01 9.25
N GLY A 56 -2.73 -1.74 9.09
CA GLY A 56 -3.50 -2.25 10.23
C GLY A 56 -2.69 -3.15 11.18
N ILE A 57 -1.78 -3.97 10.65
CA ILE A 57 -0.86 -4.77 11.48
C ILE A 57 0.13 -3.87 12.24
N GLN A 58 0.62 -2.79 11.61
CA GLN A 58 1.50 -1.83 12.28
C GLN A 58 0.78 -1.13 13.42
N ILE A 59 -0.48 -0.72 13.21
CA ILE A 59 -1.34 -0.12 14.23
C ILE A 59 -1.53 -1.06 15.42
N ILE A 60 -1.86 -2.34 15.19
CA ILE A 60 -1.99 -3.33 16.27
C ILE A 60 -0.65 -3.53 17.01
N ASN A 61 0.47 -3.53 16.30
CA ASN A 61 1.79 -3.66 16.92
C ASN A 61 2.15 -2.42 17.76
N ALA A 62 1.82 -1.22 17.29
CA ALA A 62 1.95 0.00 18.08
C ALA A 62 1.08 -0.07 19.34
N ALA A 63 -0.16 -0.53 19.24
CA ALA A 63 -1.04 -0.75 20.38
C ALA A 63 -0.43 -1.70 21.42
N LYS A 64 0.18 -2.81 20.98
CA LYS A 64 0.89 -3.74 21.88
C LYS A 64 2.09 -3.09 22.58
N LEU A 65 2.85 -2.27 21.86
CA LEU A 65 4.00 -1.55 22.41
C LEU A 65 3.53 -0.50 23.43
N TYR A 66 2.49 0.26 23.10
CA TYR A 66 1.84 1.21 24.01
C TYR A 66 1.38 0.50 25.29
N MET A 67 0.66 -0.62 25.16
CA MET A 67 0.16 -1.41 26.29
C MET A 67 1.28 -1.99 27.18
N THR A 68 2.50 -2.11 26.67
CA THR A 68 3.67 -2.52 27.47
C THR A 68 4.19 -1.37 28.34
N ALA A 69 4.09 -0.12 27.85
CA ALA A 69 4.54 1.07 28.57
C ALA A 69 3.44 1.68 29.46
N ASN A 70 2.19 1.61 29.01
CA ASN A 70 1.03 2.24 29.61
C ASN A 70 -0.09 1.19 29.73
N THR A 71 -0.10 0.44 30.83
CA THR A 71 -1.19 -0.50 31.13
C THR A 71 -2.37 0.25 31.75
N PRO A 72 -3.54 0.32 31.07
CA PRO A 72 -4.74 0.90 31.65
C PRO A 72 -5.21 0.06 32.83
N SER A 73 -5.89 0.72 33.77
CA SER A 73 -6.41 0.11 34.99
C SER A 73 -7.78 -0.55 34.81
N SER A 74 -8.39 -0.42 33.62
CA SER A 74 -9.71 -0.96 33.28
C SER A 74 -9.73 -1.39 31.80
N PHE A 75 -10.52 -2.42 31.51
CA PHE A 75 -10.74 -2.97 30.17
C PHE A 75 -12.25 -3.09 29.89
N PRO A 76 -12.71 -2.95 28.62
CA PRO A 76 -11.90 -2.68 27.43
C PRO A 76 -11.37 -1.24 27.39
N ALA A 77 -10.17 -1.07 26.81
CA ALA A 77 -9.57 0.24 26.58
C ALA A 77 -9.53 0.50 25.07
N THR A 78 -9.97 1.69 24.67
CA THR A 78 -9.89 2.14 23.27
C THR A 78 -8.66 3.03 23.11
N LEU A 79 -7.80 2.69 22.17
CA LEU A 79 -6.63 3.46 21.78
C LEU A 79 -6.92 4.12 20.43
N THR A 80 -6.57 5.40 20.32
CA THR A 80 -6.80 6.20 19.11
C THR A 80 -5.47 6.65 18.49
N GLU A 81 -5.52 7.45 17.43
CA GLU A 81 -4.34 8.05 16.82
C GLU A 81 -3.45 8.76 17.86
N ASP A 82 -4.03 9.59 18.73
CA ASP A 82 -3.30 10.38 19.72
C ASP A 82 -2.40 9.52 20.63
N ASP A 83 -2.85 8.32 20.98
CA ASP A 83 -2.10 7.38 21.84
C ASP A 83 -0.97 6.67 21.08
N LEU A 84 -1.18 6.42 19.78
CA LEU A 84 -0.35 5.51 18.99
C LEU A 84 0.56 6.23 17.99
N ASN A 85 0.35 7.50 17.70
CA ASN A 85 1.13 8.28 16.73
C ASN A 85 2.63 8.30 17.07
N SER A 86 2.98 8.29 18.36
CA SER A 86 4.39 8.21 18.81
C SER A 86 5.07 6.87 18.50
N TYR A 87 4.29 5.82 18.22
CA TYR A 87 4.74 4.46 17.94
C TYR A 87 4.56 4.06 16.47
N LEU A 88 3.99 4.95 15.66
CA LEU A 88 3.70 4.73 14.25
C LEU A 88 4.57 5.64 13.39
N ASP A 89 4.94 5.13 12.20
CA ASP A 89 5.71 5.89 11.23
C ASP A 89 4.96 5.89 9.89
N ASN A 90 4.56 7.07 9.44
CA ASN A 90 3.86 7.30 8.16
C ASN A 90 2.51 6.56 7.99
N VAL A 91 1.75 6.37 9.07
CA VAL A 91 0.34 5.98 8.98
C VAL A 91 -0.46 7.21 8.57
N LYS A 92 -1.29 7.09 7.52
CA LYS A 92 -2.07 8.22 6.98
C LYS A 92 -3.51 8.25 7.45
N ASP A 93 -3.98 7.12 7.95
CA ASP A 93 -5.32 6.96 8.51
C ASP A 93 -5.31 7.48 9.95
N ASP A 94 -6.20 8.43 10.26
CA ASP A 94 -6.41 9.04 11.58
C ASP A 94 -7.71 8.58 12.26
N ASP A 95 -8.61 7.93 11.52
CA ASP A 95 -9.95 7.54 11.99
C ASP A 95 -9.98 6.15 12.67
N TYR A 96 -8.84 5.47 12.78
CA TYR A 96 -8.78 4.11 13.32
C TYR A 96 -8.94 4.07 14.85
N GLU A 97 -9.51 2.96 15.33
CA GLU A 97 -9.60 2.67 16.76
C GLU A 97 -9.07 1.26 17.06
N VAL A 98 -8.26 1.12 18.11
CA VAL A 98 -7.82 -0.19 18.60
C VAL A 98 -8.44 -0.46 19.95
N GLU A 99 -9.33 -1.45 20.01
CA GLU A 99 -9.90 -1.93 21.27
C GLU A 99 -9.02 -3.02 21.86
N VAL A 100 -8.58 -2.82 23.10
CA VAL A 100 -7.82 -3.77 23.88
C VAL A 100 -8.72 -4.35 24.96
N SER A 101 -8.87 -5.68 24.94
CA SER A 101 -9.61 -6.43 25.96
C SER A 101 -8.67 -7.37 26.71
N GLN A 102 -8.88 -7.53 28.01
CA GLN A 102 -8.16 -8.49 28.84
C GLN A 102 -9.11 -9.62 29.27
N ASP A 103 -8.70 -10.87 29.06
CA ASP A 103 -9.45 -12.01 29.60
C ASP A 103 -9.15 -12.25 31.09
N GLY A 104 -9.95 -13.10 31.74
CA GLY A 104 -9.76 -13.46 33.15
C GLY A 104 -8.45 -14.21 33.44
N GLU A 105 -7.68 -14.60 32.42
CA GLU A 105 -6.37 -15.26 32.50
C GLU A 105 -5.20 -14.29 32.27
N GLY A 106 -5.49 -13.00 32.06
CA GLY A 106 -4.50 -11.94 31.87
C GLY A 106 -3.97 -11.81 30.44
N LYS A 107 -4.59 -12.48 29.46
CA LYS A 107 -4.23 -12.37 28.05
C LYS A 107 -4.91 -11.17 27.40
N TYR A 108 -4.16 -10.42 26.61
CA TYR A 108 -4.67 -9.27 25.85
C TYR A 108 -5.13 -9.69 24.45
N SER A 109 -6.31 -9.22 24.05
CA SER A 109 -6.84 -9.25 22.69
C SER A 109 -6.86 -7.84 22.12
N TYR A 110 -6.47 -7.71 20.85
CA TYR A 110 -6.41 -6.42 20.14
C TYR A 110 -7.32 -6.51 18.92
N ILE A 111 -8.25 -5.58 18.82
CA ILE A 111 -9.24 -5.50 17.76
C ILE A 111 -9.11 -4.14 17.08
N LEU A 112 -8.83 -4.14 15.77
CA LEU A 112 -8.80 -2.95 14.94
C LEU A 112 -10.20 -2.67 14.38
N LYS A 113 -10.65 -1.43 14.52
CA LYS A 113 -11.92 -0.88 14.04
C LYS A 113 -11.66 0.38 13.23
N ASN A 114 -12.62 0.73 12.36
CA ASN A 114 -12.62 1.98 11.57
C ASN A 114 -11.35 2.23 10.73
N HIS A 115 -10.62 1.18 10.34
CA HIS A 115 -9.45 1.31 9.48
C HIS A 115 -9.77 0.80 8.06
N ASP A 116 -9.07 1.34 7.07
CA ASP A 116 -9.18 0.95 5.65
C ASP A 116 -9.03 -0.58 5.39
N ALA A 117 -8.42 -1.32 6.31
CA ALA A 117 -8.29 -2.78 6.27
C ALA A 117 -9.59 -3.53 6.58
N ASN A 118 -10.50 -2.92 7.35
CA ASN A 118 -11.83 -3.44 7.67
C ASN A 118 -12.67 -3.61 6.40
N ASP A 119 -12.62 -2.62 5.52
CA ASP A 119 -13.28 -2.64 4.21
C ASP A 119 -12.70 -3.70 3.28
N VAL A 120 -11.38 -3.91 3.29
CA VAL A 120 -10.71 -4.94 2.47
C VAL A 120 -11.12 -6.37 2.87
N LEU A 121 -11.51 -6.55 4.14
CA LEU A 121 -11.85 -7.84 4.73
C LEU A 121 -13.36 -8.02 4.96
N ASP A 122 -14.18 -7.05 4.59
CA ASP A 122 -15.62 -7.00 4.86
C ASP A 122 -15.96 -7.32 6.33
N LYS A 123 -15.20 -6.71 7.26
CA LYS A 123 -15.31 -6.98 8.70
C LYS A 123 -15.18 -5.72 9.54
N ASP A 124 -16.17 -5.48 10.39
CA ASP A 124 -16.20 -4.35 11.34
C ASP A 124 -15.13 -4.46 12.43
N GLU A 125 -14.70 -5.69 12.74
CA GLU A 125 -13.71 -6.00 13.78
C GLU A 125 -12.62 -6.91 13.23
N LEU A 126 -11.35 -6.49 13.36
CA LEU A 126 -10.21 -7.23 12.84
C LEU A 126 -9.18 -7.54 13.89
N THR A 127 -8.87 -8.83 14.05
CA THR A 127 -7.74 -9.28 14.87
C THR A 127 -6.47 -9.42 14.05
N GLU A 128 -5.31 -9.34 14.69
CA GLU A 128 -4.02 -9.52 14.01
C GLU A 128 -3.92 -10.87 13.26
N GLY A 129 -4.46 -11.93 13.84
CA GLY A 129 -4.45 -13.25 13.22
C GLY A 129 -5.21 -13.29 11.89
N GLU A 130 -6.26 -12.50 11.76
CA GLU A 130 -7.07 -12.41 10.55
C GLU A 130 -6.37 -11.59 9.46
N LEU A 131 -5.77 -10.46 9.84
CA LEU A 131 -4.93 -9.65 8.95
C LEU A 131 -3.76 -10.47 8.39
N GLN A 132 -3.08 -11.24 9.24
CA GLN A 132 -1.98 -12.12 8.81
C GLN A 132 -2.44 -13.28 7.93
N ASN A 133 -3.63 -13.84 8.19
CA ASN A 133 -4.16 -14.95 7.41
C ASN A 133 -4.51 -14.52 5.98
N LYS A 134 -5.09 -13.33 5.80
CA LYS A 134 -5.36 -12.78 4.46
C LYS A 134 -4.07 -12.61 3.66
N ARG A 135 -3.03 -12.00 4.25
CA ARG A 135 -1.73 -11.83 3.58
C ARG A 135 -1.04 -13.14 3.21
N LYS A 136 -1.30 -14.24 3.92
CA LYS A 136 -0.70 -15.55 3.64
C LYS A 136 -1.46 -16.38 2.60
N ASN A 137 -2.75 -16.09 2.41
CA ASN A 137 -3.64 -16.87 1.54
C ASN A 137 -3.87 -16.22 0.16
N GLU A 138 -3.14 -15.14 -0.15
CA GLU A 138 -3.10 -14.49 -1.47
C GLU A 138 -1.72 -14.61 -2.11
#